data_AF-A0A7X2MRZ2-F1
#
_entry.id   AF-A0A7X2MRZ2-F1
#
_cell.length_a   1.000
_cell.length_b   1.000
_cell.length_c   1.000
_cell.angle_alpha   90.00
_cell.angle_beta   90.00
_cell.angle_gamma   90.00
#
_symmetry.space_group_name_H-M   'P 1'
#
loop_
_entity.id
_entity.type
_entity.pdbx_description
1 polymer ?
#
loop_
_entity_poly.entity_id
_entity_poly.type
_entity_poly.pdbx_seq_one_letter_code
_entity_poly.pdbx_strand_id
1 'polypeptide(L)'
;TAHTTALLPAMLTIAASIPGINMPVFCLMLCTSLGVMGIITPYGTGPSPIYYGSGYLPTKDYWRLGTIFGAIFLGSMMLIAYPWMVWLF
;
A
#
# COMPACT_ATOMS: atom_id res chain seq x y z
N THR A 1 -11.87 0.98 -2.18
CA THR A 1 -12.40 1.15 -0.80
C THR A 1 -12.71 2.62 -0.57
N ALA A 2 -13.43 2.99 0.51
CA ALA A 2 -13.71 4.41 0.83
C ALA A 2 -12.43 5.27 0.90
N HIS A 3 -11.33 4.68 1.38
CA HIS A 3 -10.00 5.27 1.36
C HIS A 3 -9.52 5.64 -0.05
N THR A 4 -9.60 4.71 -1.01
CA THR A 4 -9.20 4.95 -2.41
C THR A 4 -10.08 6.01 -3.08
N THR A 5 -11.40 5.95 -2.88
CA THR A 5 -12.33 6.91 -3.51
C THR A 5 -12.14 8.34 -2.99
N ALA A 6 -11.73 8.49 -1.73
CA ALA A 6 -11.47 9.80 -1.13
C ALA A 6 -10.12 10.40 -1.54
N LEU A 7 -9.04 9.58 -1.56
CA LEU A 7 -7.68 10.10 -1.72
C LEU A 7 -7.16 10.04 -3.16
N LEU A 8 -7.53 9.03 -3.94
CA LEU A 8 -6.99 8.83 -5.28
C LEU A 8 -7.25 10.04 -6.21
N PRO A 9 -8.48 10.60 -6.30
CA PRO A 9 -8.73 11.74 -7.18
C PRO A 9 -7.94 12.99 -6.78
N ALA A 10 -7.85 13.25 -5.47
CA ALA A 10 -7.11 14.39 -4.93
C ALA A 10 -5.60 14.28 -5.23
N MET A 11 -5.00 13.11 -4.98
CA MET A 11 -3.57 12.88 -5.21
C MET A 11 -3.20 12.98 -6.69
N LEU A 12 -4.04 12.43 -7.58
CA LEU A 12 -3.83 12.52 -9.03
C LEU A 12 -3.96 13.96 -9.55
N THR A 13 -4.90 14.74 -9.02
CA THR A 13 -5.09 16.15 -9.39
C THR A 13 -3.87 17.00 -9.00
N ILE A 14 -3.33 16.77 -7.80
CA ILE A 14 -2.11 17.45 -7.34
C ILE A 14 -0.91 17.03 -8.20
N ALA A 15 -0.75 15.74 -8.47
CA ALA A 15 0.32 15.24 -9.33
C ALA A 15 0.27 15.84 -10.74
N ALA A 16 -0.92 15.96 -11.33
CA ALA A 16 -1.09 16.53 -12.67
C ALA A 16 -0.66 18.01 -12.76
N SER A 17 -0.60 18.70 -11.62
CA SER A 17 -0.14 20.08 -11.52
C SER A 17 1.39 20.22 -11.46
N ILE A 18 2.13 19.12 -11.33
CA ILE A 18 3.61 19.11 -11.24
C ILE A 18 4.21 18.90 -12.63
N PRO A 19 5.01 19.85 -13.16
CA PRO A 19 5.65 19.70 -14.47
C PRO A 19 6.63 18.54 -14.50
N GLY A 20 6.56 17.70 -15.54
CA GLY A 20 7.51 16.61 -15.78
C GLY A 20 7.23 15.31 -15.02
N ILE A 21 6.09 15.19 -14.32
CA ILE A 21 5.73 13.92 -13.66
C ILE A 21 5.28 12.87 -14.67
N ASN A 22 5.75 11.63 -14.51
CA ASN A 22 5.23 10.49 -15.27
C ASN A 22 3.93 10.01 -14.61
N MET A 23 2.79 10.48 -15.16
CA MET A 23 1.46 10.18 -14.62
C MET A 23 1.13 8.67 -14.60
N PRO A 24 1.44 7.87 -15.64
CA PRO A 24 1.31 6.41 -15.59
C PRO A 24 2.03 5.77 -14.39
N VAL A 25 3.31 6.12 -14.18
CA VAL A 25 4.11 5.58 -13.06
C VAL A 25 3.52 6.01 -11.71
N PHE A 26 3.11 7.27 -11.59
CA PHE A 26 2.51 7.77 -10.35
C PHE A 26 1.18 7.08 -10.02
N CYS A 27 0.30 6.91 -11.00
CA CYS A 27 -0.94 6.15 -10.87
C CYS A 27 -0.68 4.71 -10.40
N LEU A 28 0.28 4.02 -11.04
CA LEU A 28 0.62 2.64 -10.70
C LEU A 28 1.20 2.53 -9.29
N MET A 29 2.06 3.45 -8.88
CA MET A 29 2.61 3.51 -7.52
C MET A 29 1.50 3.73 -6.48
N LEU A 30 0.55 4.63 -6.73
CA LEU A 30 -0.58 4.83 -5.81
C LEU A 30 -1.46 3.58 -5.71
N CYS A 31 -1.81 2.97 -6.83
CA CYS A 31 -2.66 1.78 -6.84
C CYS A 31 -1.98 0.58 -6.18
N THR A 32 -0.70 0.37 -6.41
CA THR A 32 0.07 -0.75 -5.80
C THR A 32 0.28 -0.55 -4.30
N SER A 33 0.38 0.70 -3.83
CA SER A 33 0.48 1.00 -2.38
C SER A 33 -0.72 0.53 -1.56
N LEU A 34 -1.90 0.37 -2.18
CA LEU A 34 -3.11 -0.09 -1.48
C LEU A 34 -2.95 -1.51 -0.90
N GLY A 35 -2.05 -2.33 -1.45
CA GLY A 35 -1.73 -3.65 -0.91
C GLY A 35 -1.11 -3.61 0.48
N VAL A 36 -0.41 -2.52 0.82
CA VAL A 36 0.25 -2.32 2.13
C VAL A 36 -0.78 -2.31 3.27
N MET A 37 -1.96 -1.73 3.03
CA MET A 37 -3.02 -1.64 4.03
C MET A 37 -3.48 -3.01 4.53
N GLY A 38 -3.36 -4.05 3.71
CA GLY A 38 -3.72 -5.42 4.09
C GLY A 38 -2.77 -6.09 5.07
N ILE A 39 -1.58 -5.54 5.29
CA ILE A 39 -0.51 -6.19 6.07
C ILE A 39 -0.35 -5.51 7.44
N ILE A 40 -0.45 -4.18 7.50
CA ILE A 40 0.00 -3.40 8.67
C ILE A 40 -0.92 -3.57 9.89
N THR A 41 -2.23 -3.69 9.68
CA THR A 41 -3.21 -3.68 10.79
C THR A 41 -4.24 -4.80 10.66
N PRO A 42 -4.78 -5.29 11.80
CA PRO A 42 -5.83 -6.31 11.80
C PRO A 42 -7.18 -5.79 11.26
N TYR A 43 -7.29 -4.49 10.97
CA TYR A 43 -8.52 -3.85 10.48
C TYR A 43 -8.40 -3.38 9.02
N GLY A 44 -7.26 -3.64 8.38
CA GLY A 44 -6.96 -3.10 7.05
C GLY A 44 -7.74 -3.77 5.93
N THR A 45 -8.10 -5.04 6.08
CA THR A 45 -8.85 -5.82 5.08
C THR A 45 -9.87 -6.77 5.71
N GLY A 46 -10.90 -7.17 4.96
CA GLY A 46 -11.93 -8.11 5.43
C GLY A 46 -11.42 -9.42 6.09
N PRO A 47 -10.36 -10.09 5.58
CA PRO A 47 -9.83 -11.30 6.23
C PRO A 47 -9.01 -11.03 7.50
N SER A 48 -8.43 -9.84 7.66
CA SER A 48 -7.52 -9.56 8.78
C SER A 48 -8.16 -9.66 10.19
N PRO A 49 -9.40 -9.19 10.44
CA PRO A 49 -10.08 -9.40 11.71
C PRO A 49 -10.43 -10.86 11.98
N ILE A 50 -10.62 -11.66 10.93
CA ILE A 50 -10.94 -13.09 11.06
C ILE A 50 -9.72 -13.82 11.65
N TYR A 51 -8.53 -13.56 11.11
CA TYR A 51 -7.28 -14.11 11.65
C TYR A 51 -7.00 -13.58 13.07
N TYR A 52 -7.20 -12.28 13.29
CA TYR A 52 -6.97 -11.65 14.60
C TYR A 52 -7.94 -12.16 15.68
N GLY A 53 -9.22 -12.36 15.36
CA GLY A 53 -10.26 -12.84 16.27
C GLY A 53 -10.27 -14.35 16.47
N SER A 54 -9.54 -15.11 15.65
CA SER A 54 -9.48 -16.58 15.72
C SER A 54 -8.77 -17.14 16.95
N GLY A 55 -8.03 -16.30 17.69
CA GLY A 55 -7.24 -16.71 18.85
C GLY A 55 -5.91 -17.40 18.51
N TYR A 56 -5.64 -17.72 17.24
CA TYR A 56 -4.38 -18.34 16.80
C TYR A 56 -3.21 -17.35 16.70
N LEU A 57 -3.48 -16.06 16.52
CA LEU A 57 -2.45 -15.03 16.38
C LEU A 57 -2.56 -13.99 17.51
N PRO A 58 -1.67 -14.03 18.52
CA PRO A 58 -1.65 -13.02 19.58
C PRO A 58 -1.49 -11.60 19.04
N THR A 59 -2.15 -10.63 19.68
CA THR A 59 -2.13 -9.22 19.24
C THR A 59 -0.72 -8.68 19.02
N LYS A 60 0.19 -8.96 19.95
CA LYS A 60 1.59 -8.48 19.89
C LYS A 60 2.31 -9.01 18.65
N ASP A 61 2.09 -10.28 18.30
CA ASP A 61 2.72 -10.89 17.14
C ASP A 61 2.09 -10.40 15.84
N TYR A 62 0.77 -10.15 15.81
CA TYR A 62 0.11 -9.53 14.66
C TYR A 62 0.77 -8.19 14.31
N TRP A 63 0.90 -7.28 15.28
CA TRP A 63 1.50 -5.96 15.05
C TRP A 63 2.99 -6.03 14.72
N ARG A 64 3.73 -6.94 15.35
CA ARG A 64 5.15 -7.17 15.04
C ARG A 64 5.36 -7.72 13.62
N LEU A 65 4.58 -8.72 13.22
CA LEU A 65 4.64 -9.29 11.88
C LEU A 65 4.14 -8.29 10.83
N GLY A 66 3.07 -7.55 11.13
CA GLY A 66 2.53 -6.51 10.25
C GLY A 66 3.54 -5.37 9.99
N THR A 67 4.30 -4.97 11.00
CA THR A 67 5.37 -3.97 10.82
C THR A 67 6.56 -4.53 10.02
N ILE A 68 6.99 -5.77 10.27
CA ILE A 68 8.09 -6.40 9.53
C ILE A 68 7.70 -6.61 8.06
N PHE A 69 6.58 -7.28 7.80
CA PHE A 69 6.12 -7.55 6.44
C PHE A 69 5.69 -6.27 5.72
N GLY A 70 5.10 -5.31 6.43
CA GLY A 70 4.79 -3.99 5.87
C GLY A 70 6.05 -3.25 5.42
N ALA A 71 7.12 -3.27 6.23
CA ALA A 71 8.40 -2.67 5.86
C ALA A 71 9.07 -3.39 4.69
N ILE A 72 9.05 -4.73 4.65
CA ILE A 72 9.56 -5.52 3.52
C ILE A 72 8.79 -5.19 2.24
N PHE A 73 7.45 -5.16 2.32
CA PHE A 73 6.61 -4.87 1.16
C PHE A 73 6.85 -3.44 0.67
N LEU A 74 6.85 -2.45 1.55
CA LEU A 74 7.16 -1.06 1.21
C LEU A 74 8.56 -0.93 0.58
N GLY A 75 9.57 -1.55 1.19
CA GLY A 75 10.93 -1.59 0.66
C GLY A 75 11.00 -2.22 -0.72
N SER A 76 10.33 -3.36 -0.93
CA SER A 76 10.25 -4.01 -2.25
C SER A 76 9.55 -3.13 -3.29
N MET A 77 8.52 -2.39 -2.89
CA MET A 77 7.79 -1.50 -3.78
C MET A 77 8.68 -0.33 -4.23
N MET A 78 9.49 0.23 -3.32
CA MET A 78 10.41 1.32 -3.64
C MET A 78 11.66 0.87 -4.41
N LEU A 79 12.21 -0.31 -4.09
CA LEU A 79 13.48 -0.79 -4.65
C LEU A 79 13.29 -1.61 -5.93
N ILE A 80 12.14 -2.24 -6.12
CA ILE A 80 11.87 -3.14 -7.26
C ILE A 80 10.77 -2.55 -8.14
N ALA A 81 9.59 -2.29 -7.57
CA ALA A 81 8.44 -1.89 -8.38
C ALA A 81 8.65 -0.50 -9.03
N TYR A 82 9.18 0.47 -8.28
CA TYR A 82 9.43 1.81 -8.81
C TYR A 82 10.44 1.84 -9.97
N PRO A 83 11.67 1.28 -9.84
CA PRO A 83 12.62 1.24 -10.96
C PRO A 83 12.09 0.46 -12.16
N TRP A 84 11.34 -0.61 -11.92
CA TRP A 84 10.73 -1.39 -12.99
C TRP A 84 9.65 -0.61 -13.74
N MET A 85 8.80 0.15 -13.04
CA MET A 85 7.79 1.00 -13.68
C MET A 85 8.41 2.15 -14.47
N VAL A 86 9.46 2.80 -13.94
CA VAL A 86 10.19 3.86 -14.66
C VAL A 86 10.91 3.32 -15.90
N TRP A 87 11.32 2.05 -15.90
CA TRP A 87 11.91 1.42 -17.08
C TRP A 87 10.88 1.13 -18.18
N LEU A 88 9.62 0.88 -17.80
CA LEU A 88 8.54 0.52 -18.71
C LEU A 88 7.81 1.73 -19.34
N PHE A 89 7.81 2.88 -18.65
CA PHE A 89 7.04 4.08 -19.01
C PHE A 89 7.91 5.33 -19.01
#